data_AF-A0A7C4MAF8-F1
#
_entry.id   AF-A0A7C4MAF8-F1
#
_cell.length_a   1.000
_cell.length_b   1.000
_cell.length_c   1.000
_cell.angle_alpha   90.00
_cell.angle_beta   90.00
_cell.angle_gamma   90.00
#
_symmetry.space_group_name_H-M   'P 1'
#
loop_
_entity.id
_entity.type
_entity.pdbx_description
1 polymer ?
#
loop_
_entity_poly.entity_id
_entity_poly.type
_entity_poly.pdbx_seq_one_letter_code
_entity_poly.pdbx_strand_id
1 'polypeptide(L)'
;MNISVYDKYRWLFMVLKDFYERNKCGDNTDILPVLVRMLETDLEFLRLNKLLVGLAELCCSLSYRSAILDQRIRRYRVYVEEAKRISRAMVSHDIKFVFFKSVTVFPKDIADLDVLVFGDKDLKNAEKILAEIGYRKRRKALEQHLWSLSKNGVIVDIELHTIVAAAGYEYYPKNIIFRNVAELDGIKTTSPLDSLMLTVAHNVVKDLYITLADILDFALTIDKYNVDFNTLIRHARNLGLTIPLLLYIFLLSEFDEKVHKRLGVDNYSFWQKLFTAINCKNVPLRPGINTLIPSYLMMTLNKLRYKPLSRVFSEVLSLPHSKGLDNLIYYILGAKPLVKKLSE
;
A
#
# COMPACT_ATOMS: atom_id res chain seq x y z
N MET A 1 3.52 30.78 5.76
CA MET A 1 4.42 30.37 4.67
C MET A 1 3.68 29.34 3.83
N ASN A 2 3.42 29.63 2.54
CA ASN A 2 2.80 28.64 1.65
C ASN A 2 3.88 27.64 1.22
N ILE A 3 3.97 26.51 1.92
CA ILE A 3 4.86 25.41 1.57
C ILE A 3 4.27 24.71 0.35
N SER A 4 5.09 24.47 -0.70
CA SER A 4 4.61 23.76 -1.88
C SER A 4 4.20 22.32 -1.53
N VAL A 5 3.32 21.70 -2.32
CA VAL A 5 2.90 20.30 -2.10
C VAL A 5 4.11 19.37 -2.11
N TYR A 6 5.07 19.58 -3.02
CA TYR A 6 6.30 18.79 -3.11
C TYR A 6 7.18 18.95 -1.85
N ASP A 7 7.33 20.19 -1.36
CA ASP A 7 8.11 20.43 -0.13
C ASP A 7 7.46 19.77 1.09
N LYS A 8 6.11 19.72 1.15
CA LYS A 8 5.38 18.97 2.20
C LYS A 8 5.69 17.48 2.12
N TYR A 9 5.65 16.88 0.93
CA TYR A 9 6.02 15.47 0.74
C TYR A 9 7.44 15.19 1.23
N ARG A 10 8.41 15.97 0.75
CA ARG A 10 9.83 15.79 1.08
C ARG A 10 10.09 15.96 2.57
N TRP A 11 9.56 17.01 3.19
CA TRP A 11 9.74 17.27 4.62
C TRP A 11 9.11 16.17 5.49
N LEU A 12 7.85 15.78 5.23
CA LEU A 12 7.20 14.70 5.97
C LEU A 12 7.89 13.36 5.78
N PHE A 13 8.36 13.05 4.56
CA PHE A 13 9.13 11.85 4.29
C PHE A 13 10.38 11.78 5.17
N MET A 14 11.19 12.84 5.18
CA MET A 14 12.42 12.90 5.95
C MET A 14 12.15 12.76 7.46
N VAL A 15 11.19 13.51 7.99
CA VAL A 15 10.84 13.49 9.41
C VAL A 15 10.36 12.11 9.86
N LEU A 16 9.42 11.52 9.11
CA LEU A 16 8.87 10.21 9.47
C LEU A 16 9.91 9.09 9.27
N LYS A 17 10.68 9.11 8.18
CA LYS A 17 11.73 8.11 7.96
C LYS A 17 12.77 8.14 9.07
N ASP A 18 13.27 9.31 9.44
CA ASP A 18 14.26 9.44 10.52
C ASP A 18 13.72 8.93 11.86
N PHE A 19 12.46 9.27 12.18
CA PHE A 19 11.78 8.77 13.38
C PHE A 19 11.72 7.23 13.42
N TYR A 20 11.25 6.58 12.35
CA TYR A 20 11.11 5.12 12.31
C TYR A 20 12.44 4.37 12.12
N GLU A 21 13.47 4.99 11.53
CA GLU A 21 14.81 4.38 11.42
C GLU A 21 15.58 4.42 12.73
N ARG A 22 15.50 5.55 13.45
CA ARG A 22 16.41 5.84 14.56
C ARG A 22 15.76 5.76 15.93
N ASN A 23 14.43 5.65 15.99
CA ASN A 23 13.64 5.88 17.20
C ASN A 23 14.01 7.21 17.88
N LYS A 24 14.39 8.21 17.07
CA LYS A 24 14.74 9.55 17.52
C LYS A 24 13.86 10.52 16.77
N CYS A 25 13.06 11.28 17.50
CA CYS A 25 12.90 12.66 17.12
C CYS A 25 14.29 13.26 17.35
N GLY A 26 15.00 13.70 16.32
CA GLY A 26 16.20 14.51 16.57
C GLY A 26 15.87 15.59 17.60
N ASP A 27 16.86 16.14 18.32
CA ASP A 27 16.69 17.20 19.34
C ASP A 27 16.03 18.51 18.82
N ASN A 28 15.48 18.45 17.61
CA ASN A 28 14.71 19.43 16.88
C ASN A 28 13.32 19.62 17.52
N THR A 29 13.29 20.40 18.60
CA THR A 29 12.05 20.96 19.19
C THR A 29 11.21 21.73 18.17
N ASP A 30 11.78 22.09 17.03
CA ASP A 30 11.16 22.88 15.97
C ASP A 30 10.20 22.08 15.05
N ILE A 31 10.19 20.74 15.14
CA ILE A 31 9.29 19.91 14.32
C ILE A 31 7.84 20.03 14.79
N LEU A 32 7.60 20.07 16.11
CA LEU A 32 6.25 20.00 16.66
C LEU A 32 5.36 21.17 16.20
N PRO A 33 5.79 22.45 16.26
CA PRO A 33 4.98 23.57 15.76
C PRO A 33 4.57 23.43 14.28
N VAL A 34 5.44 22.86 13.45
CA VAL A 34 5.15 22.59 12.03
C VAL A 34 4.10 21.51 11.90
N LEU A 35 4.22 20.40 12.65
CA LEU A 35 3.24 19.31 12.64
C LEU A 35 1.86 19.77 13.12
N VAL A 36 1.79 20.55 14.20
CA VAL A 36 0.53 21.11 14.72
C VAL A 36 -0.14 21.96 13.65
N ARG A 37 0.60 22.88 13.03
CA ARG A 37 0.08 23.69 11.92
C ARG A 37 -0.43 22.83 10.77
N MET A 38 0.31 21.79 10.36
CA MET A 38 -0.13 20.89 9.28
C MET A 38 -1.40 20.10 9.64
N LEU A 39 -1.57 19.69 10.90
CA LEU A 39 -2.80 19.02 11.34
C LEU A 39 -4.01 19.97 11.29
N GLU A 40 -3.79 21.27 11.51
CA GLU A 40 -4.83 22.30 11.43
C GLU A 40 -5.14 22.71 9.98
N THR A 41 -4.13 22.89 9.14
CA THR A 41 -4.29 23.49 7.80
C THR A 41 -4.31 22.48 6.66
N ASP A 42 -3.75 21.28 6.85
CA ASP A 42 -3.45 20.31 5.80
C ASP A 42 -3.99 18.91 6.11
N LEU A 43 -5.03 18.80 6.94
CA LEU A 43 -5.58 17.53 7.37
C LEU A 43 -6.00 16.61 6.19
N GLU A 44 -6.58 17.20 5.14
CA GLU A 44 -6.98 16.45 3.95
C GLU A 44 -5.77 15.89 3.20
N PHE A 45 -4.66 16.65 3.11
CA PHE A 45 -3.41 16.17 2.53
C PHE A 45 -2.86 14.97 3.31
N LEU A 46 -2.87 15.05 4.65
CA LEU A 46 -2.40 13.98 5.53
C LEU A 46 -3.27 12.72 5.40
N ARG A 47 -4.59 12.90 5.32
CA ARG A 47 -5.57 11.82 5.16
C ARG A 47 -5.43 11.11 3.81
N LEU A 48 -5.36 11.88 2.71
CA LEU A 48 -5.19 11.34 1.36
C LEU A 48 -3.85 10.58 1.21
N ASN A 49 -2.85 10.93 2.02
CA ASN A 49 -1.56 10.25 2.06
C ASN A 49 -1.42 9.17 3.13
N LYS A 50 -2.49 8.85 3.87
CA LYS A 50 -2.53 7.79 4.91
C LYS A 50 -1.48 7.95 6.02
N LEU A 51 -1.18 9.21 6.40
CA LEU A 51 -0.10 9.55 7.34
C LEU A 51 -0.55 9.72 8.79
N LEU A 52 -1.85 9.70 9.09
CA LEU A 52 -2.33 10.16 10.40
C LEU A 52 -1.91 9.22 11.53
N VAL A 53 -1.85 7.91 11.29
CA VAL A 53 -1.33 6.95 12.28
C VAL A 53 0.15 7.17 12.54
N GLY A 54 0.96 7.22 11.48
CA GLY A 54 2.41 7.44 11.62
C GLY A 54 2.76 8.74 12.31
N LEU A 55 1.99 9.81 12.04
CA LEU A 55 2.08 11.09 12.74
C LEU A 55 1.59 11.02 14.19
N ALA A 56 0.57 10.20 14.49
CA ALA A 56 0.10 10.04 15.86
C ALA A 56 1.19 9.45 16.75
N GLU A 57 1.93 8.44 16.27
CA GLU A 57 3.06 7.86 17.01
C GLU A 57 4.18 8.88 17.23
N LEU A 58 4.56 9.61 16.18
CA LEU A 58 5.55 10.68 16.26
C LEU A 58 5.14 11.76 17.27
N CYS A 59 3.94 12.33 17.14
CA CYS A 59 3.43 13.35 18.05
C CYS A 59 3.34 12.87 19.49
N CYS A 60 2.94 11.61 19.72
CA CYS A 60 2.91 11.01 21.05
C CYS A 60 4.31 10.96 21.68
N SER A 61 5.35 10.65 20.90
CA SER A 61 6.74 10.70 21.39
C SER A 61 7.20 12.12 21.76
N LEU A 62 6.58 13.13 21.15
CA LEU A 62 6.79 14.57 21.42
C LEU A 62 5.83 15.11 22.50
N SER A 63 5.13 14.25 23.22
CA SER A 63 4.13 14.61 24.24
C SER A 63 2.97 15.49 23.72
N TYR A 64 2.71 15.47 22.41
CA TYR A 64 1.57 16.14 21.81
C TYR A 64 0.43 15.17 21.55
N ARG A 65 -0.79 15.57 21.91
CA ARG A 65 -2.01 14.79 21.68
C ARG A 65 -3.07 15.65 21.01
N SER A 66 -3.86 15.00 20.15
CA SER A 66 -5.07 15.58 19.60
C SER A 66 -6.12 14.49 19.43
N ALA A 67 -7.39 14.86 19.54
CA ALA A 67 -8.49 13.89 19.47
C ALA A 67 -8.47 13.06 18.18
N ILE A 68 -8.09 13.68 17.06
CA ILE A 68 -7.99 13.00 15.76
C ILE A 68 -6.84 11.99 15.72
N LEU A 69 -5.67 12.32 16.26
CA LEU A 69 -4.53 11.41 16.31
C LEU A 69 -4.79 10.25 17.27
N ASP A 70 -5.38 10.54 18.44
CA ASP A 70 -5.79 9.53 19.42
C ASP A 70 -6.83 8.57 18.84
N GLN A 71 -7.80 9.08 18.06
CA GLN A 71 -8.76 8.25 17.35
C GLN A 71 -8.07 7.33 16.33
N ARG A 72 -7.12 7.86 15.55
CA ARG A 72 -6.43 7.13 14.47
C ARG A 72 -5.52 6.04 15.01
N ILE A 73 -4.72 6.33 16.05
CA ILE A 73 -3.86 5.32 16.68
C ILE A 73 -4.69 4.25 17.41
N ARG A 74 -5.82 4.62 18.04
CA ARG A 74 -6.76 3.64 18.61
C ARG A 74 -7.32 2.71 17.54
N ARG A 75 -7.77 3.25 16.41
CA ARG A 75 -8.25 2.46 15.28
C ARG A 75 -7.16 1.50 14.79
N TYR A 76 -5.96 2.00 14.52
CA TYR A 76 -4.82 1.20 14.09
C TYR A 76 -4.55 0.02 15.04
N ARG A 77 -4.46 0.27 16.35
CA ARG A 77 -4.25 -0.78 17.36
C ARG A 77 -5.34 -1.84 17.34
N VAL A 78 -6.61 -1.46 17.19
CA VAL A 78 -7.72 -2.43 17.06
C VAL A 78 -7.55 -3.28 15.81
N TYR A 79 -7.18 -2.69 14.67
CA TYR A 79 -6.92 -3.44 13.43
C TYR A 79 -5.75 -4.43 13.57
N VAL A 80 -4.63 -4.01 14.18
CA VAL A 80 -3.47 -4.88 14.41
C VAL A 80 -3.83 -6.05 15.32
N GLU A 81 -4.54 -5.80 16.42
CA GLU A 81 -4.94 -6.86 17.35
C GLU A 81 -5.95 -7.84 16.74
N GLU A 82 -6.89 -7.33 15.93
CA GLU A 82 -7.79 -8.20 15.17
C GLU A 82 -7.05 -8.99 14.08
N ALA A 83 -6.07 -8.41 13.38
CA ALA A 83 -5.23 -9.15 12.43
C ALA A 83 -4.47 -10.31 13.12
N LYS A 84 -3.89 -10.08 14.31
CA LYS A 84 -3.27 -11.15 15.13
C LYS A 84 -4.29 -12.21 15.55
N ARG A 85 -5.49 -11.81 15.97
CA ARG A 85 -6.56 -12.73 16.38
C ARG A 85 -7.03 -13.61 15.23
N ILE A 86 -7.25 -13.02 14.06
CA ILE A 86 -7.62 -13.74 12.84
C ILE A 86 -6.48 -14.67 12.42
N SER A 87 -5.23 -14.21 12.45
CA SER A 87 -4.04 -15.01 12.13
C SER A 87 -4.00 -16.29 12.99
N ARG A 88 -4.14 -16.15 14.32
CA ARG A 88 -4.19 -17.30 15.24
C ARG A 88 -5.35 -18.25 14.94
N ALA A 89 -6.54 -17.72 14.71
CA ALA A 89 -7.73 -18.53 14.43
C ALA A 89 -7.63 -19.29 13.11
N MET A 90 -7.03 -18.69 12.08
CA MET A 90 -6.82 -19.36 10.79
C MET A 90 -5.71 -20.41 10.89
N VAL A 91 -4.62 -20.15 11.62
CA VAL A 91 -3.54 -21.12 11.87
C VAL A 91 -4.05 -22.35 12.63
N SER A 92 -4.88 -22.17 13.68
CA SER A 92 -5.39 -23.28 14.48
C SER A 92 -6.34 -24.21 13.71
N HIS A 93 -6.80 -23.80 12.53
CA HIS A 93 -7.70 -24.56 11.66
C HIS A 93 -7.04 -24.98 10.33
N ASP A 94 -5.71 -24.91 10.25
CA ASP A 94 -4.91 -25.27 9.06
C ASP A 94 -5.39 -24.58 7.77
N ILE A 95 -5.83 -23.33 7.89
CA ILE A 95 -6.24 -22.52 6.74
C ILE A 95 -5.00 -21.93 6.10
N LYS A 96 -4.86 -22.06 4.78
CA LYS A 96 -3.78 -21.40 4.03
C LYS A 96 -4.19 -19.98 3.67
N PHE A 97 -3.64 -19.01 4.40
CA PHE A 97 -3.90 -17.58 4.22
C PHE A 97 -2.63 -16.72 4.34
N VAL A 98 -2.70 -15.49 3.84
CA VAL A 98 -1.68 -14.44 3.99
C VAL A 98 -2.38 -13.07 4.08
N PHE A 99 -2.03 -12.24 5.05
CA PHE A 99 -2.35 -10.81 5.03
C PHE A 99 -1.45 -10.11 4.03
N PHE A 100 -2.02 -9.36 3.09
CA PHE A 100 -1.25 -8.61 2.10
C PHE A 100 -1.65 -7.13 2.14
N LYS A 101 -0.68 -6.21 2.08
CA LYS A 101 -0.85 -4.73 2.08
C LYS A 101 -1.34 -4.06 3.36
N SER A 102 -2.15 -4.71 4.18
CA SER A 102 -2.65 -4.12 5.44
C SER A 102 -1.63 -4.21 6.58
N VAL A 103 -0.70 -5.16 6.50
CA VAL A 103 0.35 -5.41 7.50
C VAL A 103 1.68 -4.99 6.91
N THR A 104 2.19 -3.84 7.37
CA THR A 104 3.32 -3.12 6.77
C THR A 104 4.33 -2.69 7.83
N VAL A 105 5.54 -2.32 7.41
CA VAL A 105 6.59 -1.84 8.33
C VAL A 105 6.24 -0.45 8.84
N PHE A 106 5.72 0.42 7.97
CA PHE A 106 5.23 1.73 8.36
C PHE A 106 3.77 1.64 8.86
N PRO A 107 3.43 2.23 10.02
CA PRO A 107 2.06 2.21 10.55
C PRO A 107 1.19 3.25 9.84
N LYS A 108 0.62 2.87 8.70
CA LYS A 108 -0.29 3.71 7.90
C LYS A 108 -1.74 3.58 8.32
N ASP A 109 -2.58 4.51 7.86
CA ASP A 109 -4.03 4.43 8.03
C ASP A 109 -4.61 3.16 7.38
N ILE A 110 -5.23 2.29 8.19
CA ILE A 110 -5.86 1.03 7.73
C ILE A 110 -7.37 1.23 7.55
N ALA A 111 -7.86 0.96 6.34
CA ALA A 111 -9.28 1.01 6.00
C ALA A 111 -9.98 -0.33 6.16
N ASP A 112 -9.26 -1.41 5.88
CA ASP A 112 -9.69 -2.81 5.84
C ASP A 112 -8.47 -3.75 5.99
N LEU A 113 -8.74 -5.00 6.35
CA LEU A 113 -7.77 -6.08 6.39
C LEU A 113 -7.90 -6.95 5.13
N ASP A 114 -6.92 -6.87 4.25
CA ASP A 114 -6.81 -7.65 3.02
C ASP A 114 -6.20 -9.04 3.32
N VAL A 115 -7.00 -10.10 3.17
CA VAL A 115 -6.57 -11.48 3.41
C VAL A 115 -6.70 -12.32 2.14
N LEU A 116 -5.58 -12.84 1.67
CA LEU A 116 -5.53 -13.77 0.54
C LEU A 116 -5.62 -15.21 1.05
N VAL A 117 -6.56 -15.99 0.54
CA VAL A 117 -6.68 -17.44 0.81
C VAL A 117 -6.27 -18.27 -0.40
N PHE A 118 -5.72 -19.46 -0.17
CA PHE A 118 -5.08 -20.24 -1.23
C PHE A 118 -6.07 -20.78 -2.27
N GLY A 119 -7.19 -21.35 -1.82
CA GLY A 119 -8.24 -21.89 -2.69
C GLY A 119 -9.63 -21.91 -2.06
N ASP A 120 -10.60 -22.48 -2.78
CA ASP A 120 -12.02 -22.43 -2.37
C ASP A 120 -12.31 -23.17 -1.07
N LYS A 121 -11.56 -24.25 -0.77
CA LYS A 121 -11.65 -24.96 0.51
C LYS A 121 -11.23 -24.03 1.65
N ASP A 122 -10.09 -23.36 1.51
CA ASP A 122 -9.59 -22.39 2.50
C ASP A 122 -10.54 -21.20 2.64
N LEU A 123 -11.13 -20.72 1.53
CA LEU A 123 -12.13 -19.65 1.55
C LEU A 123 -13.35 -20.03 2.40
N LYS A 124 -13.96 -21.20 2.13
CA LYS A 124 -15.14 -21.67 2.88
C LYS A 124 -14.82 -21.84 4.38
N ASN A 125 -13.65 -22.37 4.69
CA ASN A 125 -13.19 -22.51 6.07
C ASN A 125 -12.95 -21.14 6.71
N ALA A 126 -12.30 -20.20 6.01
CA ALA A 126 -12.08 -18.84 6.49
C ALA A 126 -13.39 -18.12 6.79
N GLU A 127 -14.40 -18.21 5.91
CA GLU A 127 -15.73 -17.66 6.16
C GLU A 127 -16.38 -18.23 7.42
N LYS A 128 -16.26 -19.55 7.64
CA LYS A 128 -16.76 -20.21 8.85
C LYS A 128 -16.04 -19.70 10.11
N ILE A 129 -14.71 -19.63 10.08
CA ILE A 129 -13.92 -19.14 11.23
C ILE A 129 -14.20 -17.67 11.52
N LEU A 130 -14.33 -16.82 10.50
CA LEU A 130 -14.70 -15.42 10.69
C LEU A 130 -16.06 -15.29 11.39
N ALA A 131 -17.05 -16.07 10.98
CA ALA A 131 -18.36 -16.11 11.64
C ALA A 131 -18.25 -16.56 13.11
N GLU A 132 -17.48 -17.61 13.39
CA GLU A 132 -17.26 -18.14 14.75
C GLU A 132 -16.58 -17.13 15.68
N ILE A 133 -15.63 -16.34 15.18
CA ILE A 133 -14.98 -15.28 15.97
C ILE A 133 -15.77 -13.96 16.00
N GLY A 134 -17.00 -13.96 15.47
CA GLY A 134 -17.99 -12.88 15.64
C GLY A 134 -18.11 -11.89 14.48
N TYR A 135 -17.39 -12.10 13.37
CA TYR A 135 -17.56 -11.26 12.19
C TYR A 135 -18.88 -11.58 11.48
N ARG A 136 -19.50 -10.55 10.91
CA ARG A 136 -20.72 -10.67 10.13
C ARG A 136 -20.43 -10.40 8.66
N LYS A 137 -20.94 -11.26 7.78
CA LYS A 137 -20.85 -11.09 6.33
C LYS A 137 -21.62 -9.85 5.89
N ARG A 138 -20.99 -9.00 5.10
CA ARG A 138 -21.64 -7.86 4.42
C ARG A 138 -22.17 -8.29 3.06
N ARG A 139 -22.95 -7.43 2.42
CA ARG A 139 -23.44 -7.65 1.04
C ARG A 139 -22.25 -7.93 0.12
N LYS A 140 -22.33 -9.02 -0.65
CA LYS A 140 -21.25 -9.50 -1.52
C LYS A 140 -20.87 -8.41 -2.54
N ALA A 141 -19.59 -8.02 -2.58
CA ALA A 141 -19.03 -7.23 -3.66
C ALA A 141 -18.54 -8.16 -4.79
N LEU A 142 -18.41 -7.65 -6.01
CA LEU A 142 -18.12 -8.42 -7.23
C LEU A 142 -16.87 -9.33 -7.13
N GLU A 143 -15.87 -8.97 -6.34
CA GLU A 143 -14.58 -9.68 -6.30
C GLU A 143 -14.14 -10.12 -4.90
N GLN A 144 -14.89 -9.77 -3.85
CA GLN A 144 -14.43 -9.83 -2.46
C GLN A 144 -15.53 -10.32 -1.53
N HIS A 145 -15.15 -11.14 -0.56
CA HIS A 145 -16.03 -11.54 0.52
C HIS A 145 -15.78 -10.60 1.69
N LEU A 146 -16.70 -9.65 1.86
CA LEU A 146 -16.61 -8.60 2.87
C LEU A 146 -17.20 -9.06 4.20
N TRP A 147 -16.43 -8.88 5.27
CA TRP A 147 -16.82 -9.22 6.64
C TRP A 147 -16.56 -8.03 7.57
N SER A 148 -17.37 -7.87 8.61
CA SER A 148 -17.18 -6.78 9.56
C SER A 148 -17.48 -7.15 11.00
N LEU A 149 -16.73 -6.55 11.92
CA LEU A 149 -16.91 -6.64 13.37
C LEU A 149 -16.83 -5.23 13.97
N SER A 150 -17.72 -4.90 14.91
CA SER A 150 -17.57 -3.72 15.75
C SER A 150 -16.83 -4.09 17.02
N LYS A 151 -15.64 -3.53 17.24
CA LYS A 151 -14.80 -3.78 18.40
C LYS A 151 -14.34 -2.46 19.00
N ASN A 152 -14.67 -2.22 20.28
CA ASN A 152 -14.31 -1.00 20.98
C ASN A 152 -14.70 0.27 20.19
N GLY A 153 -15.91 0.32 19.62
CA GLY A 153 -16.38 1.45 18.81
C GLY A 153 -15.67 1.65 17.47
N VAL A 154 -14.80 0.72 17.06
CA VAL A 154 -14.14 0.70 15.74
C VAL A 154 -14.77 -0.40 14.89
N ILE A 155 -15.13 -0.06 13.65
CA ILE A 155 -15.56 -1.03 12.66
C ILE A 155 -14.32 -1.59 11.96
N VAL A 156 -14.08 -2.89 12.15
CA VAL A 156 -13.02 -3.64 11.48
C VAL A 156 -13.63 -4.37 10.29
N ASP A 157 -13.21 -3.98 9.10
CA ASP A 157 -13.61 -4.61 7.84
C ASP A 157 -12.51 -5.59 7.38
N ILE A 158 -12.90 -6.76 6.89
CA ILE A 158 -12.01 -7.76 6.28
C ILE A 158 -12.48 -8.01 4.86
N GLU A 159 -11.54 -8.03 3.93
CA GLU A 159 -11.74 -8.48 2.56
C GLU A 159 -11.03 -9.83 2.37
N LEU A 160 -11.79 -10.91 2.15
CA LEU A 160 -11.19 -12.17 1.72
C LEU A 160 -11.08 -12.20 0.19
N HIS A 161 -9.89 -12.53 -0.29
CA HIS A 161 -9.53 -12.62 -1.71
C HIS A 161 -9.03 -14.02 -2.03
N THR A 162 -9.34 -14.52 -3.22
CA THR A 162 -8.78 -15.78 -3.76
C THR A 162 -7.73 -15.55 -4.85
N ILE A 163 -7.57 -14.29 -5.27
CA ILE A 163 -6.66 -13.83 -6.32
C ILE A 163 -6.28 -12.37 -6.07
N VAL A 164 -5.06 -11.99 -6.45
CA VAL A 164 -4.62 -10.58 -6.40
C VAL A 164 -4.87 -9.94 -7.76
N ALA A 165 -6.08 -9.39 -7.91
CA ALA A 165 -6.56 -8.86 -9.18
C ALA A 165 -7.19 -7.47 -9.04
N ALA A 166 -7.27 -6.78 -10.18
CA ALA A 166 -8.04 -5.56 -10.38
C ALA A 166 -8.96 -5.83 -11.56
N ALA A 167 -10.29 -5.78 -11.37
CA ALA A 167 -11.21 -5.99 -12.49
C ALA A 167 -11.02 -7.37 -13.17
N GLY A 168 -10.77 -8.43 -12.40
CA GLY A 168 -10.38 -9.75 -12.92
C GLY A 168 -8.96 -9.84 -13.51
N TYR A 169 -8.25 -8.74 -13.72
CA TYR A 169 -6.87 -8.74 -14.19
C TYR A 169 -5.90 -9.05 -13.04
N GLU A 170 -5.32 -10.26 -13.02
CA GLU A 170 -4.38 -10.70 -11.99
C GLU A 170 -3.05 -9.94 -12.11
N TYR A 171 -2.78 -8.95 -11.25
CA TYR A 171 -1.55 -8.18 -11.34
C TYR A 171 -0.41 -8.75 -10.48
N TYR A 172 -0.67 -9.75 -9.64
CA TYR A 172 0.36 -10.46 -8.89
C TYR A 172 0.03 -11.96 -8.73
N PRO A 173 0.93 -12.89 -9.08
CA PRO A 173 0.63 -14.32 -8.96
C PRO A 173 0.57 -14.76 -7.49
N LYS A 174 -0.59 -15.26 -7.04
CA LYS A 174 -0.77 -15.71 -5.65
C LYS A 174 0.20 -16.82 -5.24
N ASN A 175 0.57 -17.71 -6.17
CA ASN A 175 1.44 -18.84 -5.89
C ASN A 175 2.84 -18.40 -5.43
N ILE A 176 3.30 -17.22 -5.84
CA ILE A 176 4.58 -16.64 -5.39
C ILE A 176 4.45 -16.19 -3.94
N ILE A 177 3.34 -15.51 -3.60
CA ILE A 177 3.05 -15.06 -2.22
C ILE A 177 3.03 -16.25 -1.26
N PHE A 178 2.31 -17.32 -1.59
CA PHE A 178 2.20 -18.50 -0.74
C PHE A 178 3.49 -19.34 -0.66
N ARG A 179 4.41 -19.18 -1.62
CA ARG A 179 5.73 -19.81 -1.55
C ARG A 179 6.65 -19.08 -0.56
N ASN A 180 6.47 -17.77 -0.43
CA ASN A 180 7.35 -16.88 0.31
C ASN A 180 6.58 -16.20 1.46
N VAL A 181 5.81 -16.97 2.24
CA VAL A 181 5.12 -16.42 3.40
C VAL A 181 6.15 -16.02 4.46
N ALA A 182 5.99 -14.83 5.00
CA ALA A 182 6.75 -14.33 6.13
C ALA A 182 5.82 -14.10 7.33
N GLU A 183 6.41 -13.74 8.46
CA GLU A 183 5.68 -13.36 9.66
C GLU A 183 6.17 -11.99 10.14
N LEU A 184 5.23 -11.10 10.46
CA LEU A 184 5.49 -9.81 11.08
C LEU A 184 4.60 -9.70 12.32
N ASP A 185 5.21 -9.60 13.49
CA ASP A 185 4.52 -9.45 14.79
C ASP A 185 3.41 -10.50 15.05
N GLY A 186 3.66 -11.76 14.71
CA GLY A 186 2.69 -12.86 14.89
C GLY A 186 1.64 -12.97 13.77
N ILE A 187 1.77 -12.19 12.69
CA ILE A 187 0.83 -12.16 11.57
C ILE A 187 1.49 -12.73 10.32
N LYS A 188 0.91 -13.79 9.74
CA LYS A 188 1.34 -14.32 8.44
C LYS A 188 1.11 -13.28 7.35
N THR A 189 2.18 -12.83 6.72
CA THR A 189 2.18 -11.78 5.69
C THR A 189 3.11 -12.12 4.52
N THR A 190 3.18 -11.24 3.53
CA THR A 190 4.04 -11.39 2.36
C THR A 190 5.52 -11.22 2.74
N SER A 191 6.44 -11.94 2.08
CA SER A 191 7.88 -11.65 2.21
C SER A 191 8.18 -10.17 1.93
N PRO A 192 9.29 -9.61 2.47
CA PRO A 192 9.66 -8.21 2.19
C PRO A 192 9.73 -7.91 0.69
N LEU A 193 10.31 -8.81 -0.10
CA LEU A 193 10.44 -8.65 -1.54
C LEU A 193 9.07 -8.66 -2.25
N ASP A 194 8.18 -9.56 -1.86
CA ASP A 194 6.82 -9.63 -2.44
C ASP A 194 5.94 -8.47 -1.95
N SER A 195 6.12 -8.00 -0.72
CA SER A 195 5.43 -6.82 -0.16
C SER A 195 5.76 -5.57 -0.98
N LEU A 196 7.05 -5.33 -1.26
CA LEU A 196 7.50 -4.22 -2.11
C LEU A 196 6.86 -4.30 -3.50
N MET A 197 6.88 -5.48 -4.13
CA MET A 197 6.32 -5.62 -5.48
C MET A 197 4.80 -5.52 -5.52
N LEU A 198 4.11 -6.02 -4.50
CA LEU A 198 2.66 -5.86 -4.36
C LEU A 198 2.29 -4.39 -4.19
N THR A 199 3.04 -3.63 -3.40
CA THR A 199 2.82 -2.19 -3.21
C THR A 199 2.97 -1.43 -4.53
N VAL A 200 4.04 -1.66 -5.30
CA VAL A 200 4.21 -0.97 -6.59
C VAL A 200 3.16 -1.38 -7.61
N ALA A 201 2.83 -2.67 -7.71
CA ALA A 201 1.81 -3.15 -8.63
C ALA A 201 0.42 -2.62 -8.26
N HIS A 202 0.07 -2.65 -6.98
CA HIS A 202 -1.23 -2.18 -6.51
C HIS A 202 -1.43 -0.70 -6.80
N ASN A 203 -0.46 0.13 -6.45
CA ASN A 203 -0.57 1.58 -6.58
C ASN A 203 -0.57 2.04 -8.05
N VAL A 204 0.20 1.37 -8.91
CA VAL A 204 0.29 1.75 -10.33
C VAL A 204 -0.80 1.10 -11.18
N VAL A 205 -1.21 -0.14 -10.89
CA VAL A 205 -2.11 -0.91 -11.76
C VAL A 205 -3.56 -0.84 -11.26
N LYS A 206 -3.80 -1.00 -9.96
CA LYS A 206 -5.16 -1.05 -9.40
C LYS A 206 -5.67 0.34 -9.01
N ASP A 207 -4.90 1.04 -8.18
CA ASP A 207 -5.36 2.25 -7.50
C ASP A 207 -5.11 3.50 -8.33
N LEU A 208 -4.08 3.49 -9.20
CA LEU A 208 -3.68 4.60 -10.06
C LEU A 208 -3.25 5.86 -9.29
N TYR A 209 -2.84 5.69 -8.03
CA TYR A 209 -2.25 6.73 -7.20
C TYR A 209 -1.25 6.12 -6.21
N ILE A 210 -0.32 6.95 -5.72
CA ILE A 210 0.73 6.57 -4.77
C ILE A 210 0.64 7.51 -3.57
N THR A 211 0.45 6.94 -2.38
CA THR A 211 0.44 7.72 -1.13
C THR A 211 1.85 7.87 -0.58
N LEU A 212 2.11 8.93 0.18
CA LEU A 212 3.39 9.08 0.88
C LEU A 212 3.64 7.94 1.86
N ALA A 213 2.60 7.43 2.54
CA ALA A 213 2.72 6.28 3.42
C ALA A 213 3.24 5.02 2.70
N ASP A 214 2.85 4.80 1.45
CA ASP A 214 3.34 3.66 0.67
C ASP A 214 4.82 3.83 0.25
N ILE A 215 5.26 5.07 -0.01
CA ILE A 215 6.68 5.36 -0.31
C ILE A 215 7.52 5.21 0.96
N LEU A 216 7.04 5.67 2.11
CA LEU A 216 7.67 5.48 3.42
C LEU A 216 7.79 3.99 3.76
N ASP A 217 6.71 3.22 3.62
CA ASP A 217 6.73 1.78 3.85
C ASP A 217 7.70 1.05 2.92
N PHE A 218 7.75 1.44 1.65
CA PHE A 218 8.68 0.90 0.67
C PHE A 218 10.14 1.15 1.10
N ALA A 219 10.47 2.38 1.48
CA ALA A 219 11.81 2.76 1.93
C ALA A 219 12.21 2.02 3.22
N LEU A 220 11.36 2.06 4.24
CA LEU A 220 11.59 1.42 5.53
C LEU A 220 11.69 -0.11 5.40
N THR A 221 10.96 -0.72 4.48
CA THR A 221 11.07 -2.16 4.19
C THR A 221 12.41 -2.50 3.54
N ILE A 222 12.90 -1.68 2.60
CA ILE A 222 14.24 -1.86 2.02
C ILE A 222 15.30 -1.80 3.12
N ASP A 223 15.25 -0.77 3.96
CA ASP A 223 16.26 -0.54 5.00
C ASP A 223 16.18 -1.61 6.11
N LYS A 224 14.99 -1.93 6.62
CA LYS A 224 14.78 -2.93 7.69
C LYS A 224 15.26 -4.33 7.29
N TYR A 225 15.05 -4.73 6.04
CA TYR A 225 15.39 -6.07 5.57
C TYR A 225 16.63 -6.12 4.65
N ASN A 226 17.36 -5.01 4.53
CA ASN A 226 18.52 -4.88 3.64
C ASN A 226 18.26 -5.40 2.22
N VAL A 227 17.13 -5.01 1.63
CA VAL A 227 16.74 -5.50 0.30
C VAL A 227 17.64 -4.89 -0.77
N ASP A 228 18.42 -5.72 -1.44
CA ASP A 228 19.28 -5.31 -2.55
C ASP A 228 18.48 -4.89 -3.79
N PHE A 229 18.80 -3.72 -4.35
CA PHE A 229 18.12 -3.18 -5.54
C PHE A 229 18.27 -4.07 -6.77
N ASN A 230 19.41 -4.77 -6.95
CA ASN A 230 19.57 -5.67 -8.10
C ASN A 230 18.61 -6.86 -8.01
N THR A 231 18.47 -7.41 -6.80
CA THR A 231 17.50 -8.46 -6.50
C THR A 231 16.07 -7.98 -6.74
N LEU A 232 15.74 -6.77 -6.29
CA LEU A 232 14.44 -6.14 -6.49
C LEU A 232 14.11 -5.94 -7.98
N ILE A 233 15.05 -5.41 -8.76
CA ILE A 233 14.91 -5.21 -10.22
C ILE A 233 14.75 -6.55 -10.94
N ARG A 234 15.53 -7.56 -10.58
CA ARG A 234 15.42 -8.90 -11.17
C ARG A 234 14.05 -9.51 -10.86
N HIS A 235 13.56 -9.39 -9.63
CA HIS A 235 12.23 -9.88 -9.25
C HIS A 235 11.13 -9.16 -10.03
N ALA A 236 11.21 -7.84 -10.14
CA ALA A 236 10.28 -7.03 -10.93
C ALA A 236 10.27 -7.44 -12.41
N ARG A 237 11.44 -7.70 -13.02
CA ARG A 237 11.53 -8.17 -14.42
C ARG A 237 10.80 -9.50 -14.61
N ASN A 238 10.96 -10.45 -13.69
CA ASN A 238 10.29 -11.75 -13.76
C ASN A 238 8.76 -11.63 -13.65
N LEU A 239 8.28 -10.59 -12.97
CA LEU A 239 6.86 -10.31 -12.78
C LEU A 239 6.27 -9.40 -13.87
N GLY A 240 7.11 -8.74 -14.69
CA GLY A 240 6.67 -7.68 -15.60
C GLY A 240 6.32 -6.37 -14.88
N LEU A 241 6.93 -6.12 -13.71
CA LEU A 241 6.71 -4.96 -12.84
C LEU A 241 7.88 -3.95 -12.83
N THR A 242 8.83 -4.06 -13.76
CA THR A 242 9.99 -3.15 -13.85
C THR A 242 9.60 -1.67 -13.91
N ILE A 243 8.58 -1.29 -14.69
CA ILE A 243 8.17 0.11 -14.88
C ILE A 243 7.53 0.66 -13.60
N PRO A 244 6.55 -0.03 -12.96
CA PRO A 244 6.07 0.34 -11.63
C PRO A 244 7.18 0.47 -10.57
N LEU A 245 8.15 -0.45 -10.57
CA LEU A 245 9.27 -0.39 -9.63
C LEU A 245 10.14 0.84 -9.87
N LEU A 246 10.52 1.11 -11.13
CA LEU A 246 11.39 2.24 -11.45
C LEU A 246 10.75 3.58 -11.12
N LEU A 247 9.42 3.68 -11.24
CA LEU A 247 8.66 4.83 -10.75
C LEU A 247 8.87 5.05 -9.24
N TYR A 248 8.80 3.99 -8.45
CA TYR A 248 9.05 4.06 -7.00
C TYR A 248 10.49 4.41 -6.66
N ILE A 249 11.44 3.83 -7.37
CA ILE A 249 12.87 4.14 -7.20
C ILE A 249 13.12 5.63 -7.49
N PHE A 250 12.52 6.17 -8.57
CA PHE A 250 12.58 7.59 -8.91
C PHE A 250 11.97 8.47 -7.80
N LEU A 251 10.75 8.16 -7.35
CA LEU A 251 10.12 8.90 -6.25
C LEU A 251 10.96 8.84 -4.97
N LEU A 252 11.55 7.70 -4.67
CA LEU A 252 12.42 7.53 -3.52
C LEU A 252 13.69 8.37 -3.63
N SER A 253 14.31 8.46 -4.81
CA SER A 253 15.48 9.34 -5.01
C SER A 253 15.16 10.83 -4.98
N GLU A 254 13.89 11.23 -5.19
CA GLU A 254 13.47 12.62 -4.98
C GLU A 254 13.36 12.98 -3.48
N PHE A 255 13.08 11.99 -2.62
CA PHE A 255 12.86 12.23 -1.18
C PHE A 255 14.02 11.75 -0.28
N ASP A 256 14.84 10.80 -0.74
CA ASP A 256 15.97 10.22 0.01
C ASP A 256 17.30 10.46 -0.73
N GLU A 257 18.12 11.33 -0.16
CA GLU A 257 19.44 11.67 -0.71
C GLU A 257 20.39 10.47 -0.77
N LYS A 258 20.28 9.50 0.16
CA LYS A 258 21.11 8.28 0.14
C LYS A 258 20.77 7.44 -1.09
N VAL A 259 19.49 7.32 -1.41
CA VAL A 259 19.02 6.57 -2.58
C VAL A 259 19.41 7.31 -3.86
N HIS A 260 19.24 8.63 -3.89
CA HIS A 260 19.70 9.48 -5.00
C HIS A 260 21.19 9.25 -5.33
N LYS A 261 22.06 9.28 -4.31
CA LYS A 261 23.49 9.03 -4.45
C LYS A 261 23.80 7.61 -4.93
N ARG A 262 23.06 6.60 -4.43
CA ARG A 262 23.25 5.19 -4.80
C ARG A 262 22.91 4.89 -6.26
N LEU A 263 21.95 5.59 -6.85
CA LEU A 263 21.49 5.30 -8.22
C LEU A 263 22.45 5.77 -9.31
N GLY A 264 23.41 6.65 -9.00
CA GLY A 264 24.38 7.18 -9.96
C GLY A 264 23.72 8.12 -10.99
N VAL A 265 24.30 9.32 -11.16
CA VAL A 265 23.74 10.39 -12.00
C VAL A 265 23.58 9.96 -13.48
N ASP A 266 24.39 9.02 -13.95
CA ASP A 266 24.54 8.73 -15.39
C ASP A 266 23.41 7.88 -16.00
N ASN A 267 22.71 7.05 -15.20
CA ASN A 267 21.54 6.29 -15.68
C ASN A 267 20.21 7.06 -15.52
N TYR A 268 20.23 8.23 -14.88
CA TYR A 268 19.02 8.93 -14.44
C TYR A 268 18.32 9.69 -15.58
N SER A 269 19.05 10.10 -16.62
CA SER A 269 18.51 10.96 -17.70
C SER A 269 17.41 10.29 -18.54
N PHE A 270 17.49 8.98 -18.77
CA PHE A 270 16.47 8.22 -19.48
C PHE A 270 15.21 8.05 -18.61
N TRP A 271 15.39 7.70 -17.34
CA TRP A 271 14.29 7.47 -16.40
C TRP A 271 13.57 8.77 -16.04
N GLN A 272 14.30 9.88 -15.90
CA GLN A 272 13.69 11.21 -15.73
C GLN A 272 12.73 11.50 -16.88
N LYS A 273 13.13 11.33 -18.14
CA LYS A 273 12.23 11.58 -19.28
C LYS A 273 10.97 10.69 -19.28
N LEU A 274 11.09 9.45 -18.78
CA LEU A 274 9.95 8.54 -18.66
C LEU A 274 9.03 8.91 -17.48
N PHE A 275 9.58 9.43 -16.38
CA PHE A 275 8.83 9.67 -15.14
C PHE A 275 8.57 11.15 -14.81
N THR A 276 9.07 12.10 -15.59
CA THR A 276 8.76 13.55 -15.51
C THR A 276 7.27 13.87 -15.70
N ALA A 277 6.45 12.86 -16.03
CA ALA A 277 5.01 12.95 -16.10
C ALA A 277 4.28 12.69 -14.77
N ILE A 278 4.98 12.39 -13.66
CA ILE A 278 4.36 12.39 -12.33
C ILE A 278 4.00 13.84 -12.00
N ASN A 279 2.71 14.11 -11.87
CA ASN A 279 2.26 15.40 -11.42
C ASN A 279 2.39 15.48 -9.89
N CYS A 280 3.54 15.95 -9.40
CA CYS A 280 3.81 16.15 -7.98
C CYS A 280 2.93 17.23 -7.31
N LYS A 281 2.11 17.97 -8.10
CA LYS A 281 1.10 18.88 -7.57
C LYS A 281 -0.18 18.15 -7.14
N ASN A 282 -0.38 16.91 -7.59
CA ASN A 282 -1.53 16.10 -7.23
C ASN A 282 -1.37 15.49 -5.84
N VAL A 283 -2.50 15.37 -5.14
CA VAL A 283 -2.59 14.75 -3.82
C VAL A 283 -3.73 13.74 -3.84
N PRO A 284 -3.45 12.43 -3.70
CA PRO A 284 -2.13 11.79 -3.69
C PRO A 284 -1.40 11.88 -5.05
N LEU A 285 -0.13 11.46 -5.09
CA LEU A 285 0.66 11.41 -6.33
C LEU A 285 0.01 10.46 -7.34
N ARG A 286 0.08 10.78 -8.64
CA ARG A 286 -0.49 9.93 -9.69
C ARG A 286 0.58 9.54 -10.71
N PRO A 287 0.74 8.25 -11.02
CA PRO A 287 1.58 7.82 -12.14
C PRO A 287 1.09 8.49 -13.43
N GLY A 288 1.97 8.91 -14.33
CA GLY A 288 1.55 9.46 -15.63
C GLY A 288 1.02 8.37 -16.58
N ILE A 289 0.25 8.75 -17.60
CA ILE A 289 -0.27 7.78 -18.60
C ILE A 289 0.84 7.01 -19.32
N ASN A 290 1.98 7.67 -19.52
CA ASN A 290 3.23 7.11 -20.05
C ASN A 290 3.92 6.13 -19.10
N THR A 291 3.50 6.04 -17.83
CA THR A 291 3.88 4.97 -16.91
C THR A 291 2.82 3.87 -16.88
N LEU A 292 1.54 4.25 -16.85
CA LEU A 292 0.42 3.32 -16.76
C LEU A 292 0.35 2.37 -17.96
N ILE A 293 0.29 2.91 -19.19
CA ILE A 293 0.15 2.09 -20.41
C ILE A 293 1.31 1.10 -20.55
N PRO A 294 2.60 1.53 -20.47
CA PRO A 294 3.70 0.58 -20.54
C PRO A 294 3.72 -0.46 -19.42
N SER A 295 3.25 -0.10 -18.21
CA SER A 295 3.12 -1.07 -17.11
C SER A 295 2.15 -2.19 -17.47
N TYR A 296 0.94 -1.86 -17.94
CA TYR A 296 -0.04 -2.84 -18.40
C TYR A 296 0.47 -3.68 -19.58
N LEU A 297 1.12 -3.06 -20.57
CA LEU A 297 1.68 -3.76 -21.71
C LEU A 297 2.76 -4.77 -21.28
N MET A 298 3.72 -4.34 -20.46
CA MET A 298 4.82 -5.20 -20.02
C MET A 298 4.33 -6.37 -19.15
N MET A 299 3.37 -6.14 -18.26
CA MET A 299 2.74 -7.20 -17.47
C MET A 299 2.00 -8.19 -18.36
N THR A 300 1.26 -7.70 -19.36
CA THR A 300 0.50 -8.53 -20.29
C THR A 300 1.42 -9.38 -21.15
N LEU A 301 2.48 -8.79 -21.72
CA LEU A 301 3.51 -9.51 -22.48
C LEU A 301 4.22 -10.55 -21.61
N ASN A 302 4.51 -10.23 -20.35
CA ASN A 302 5.11 -11.19 -19.43
C ASN A 302 4.18 -12.38 -19.17
N LYS A 303 2.88 -12.14 -18.96
CA LYS A 303 1.87 -13.21 -18.79
C LYS A 303 1.79 -14.14 -19.99
N LEU A 304 1.91 -13.62 -21.21
CA LEU A 304 1.86 -14.43 -22.43
C LEU A 304 2.99 -15.47 -22.53
N ARG A 305 4.06 -15.35 -21.73
CA ARG A 305 5.14 -16.34 -21.67
C ARG A 305 4.74 -17.64 -20.97
N TYR A 306 3.72 -17.61 -20.11
CA TYR A 306 3.37 -18.75 -19.25
C TYR A 306 1.86 -19.00 -19.12
N LYS A 307 1.00 -18.16 -19.73
CA LYS A 307 -0.45 -18.36 -19.81
C LYS A 307 -0.91 -18.45 -21.27
N PRO A 308 -1.95 -19.24 -21.57
CA PRO A 308 -2.58 -19.24 -22.88
C PRO A 308 -3.09 -17.86 -23.29
N LEU A 309 -2.96 -17.53 -24.58
CA LEU A 309 -3.37 -16.25 -25.16
C LEU A 309 -4.83 -15.91 -24.85
N SER A 310 -5.74 -16.89 -24.96
CA SER A 310 -7.17 -16.72 -24.65
C SER A 310 -7.44 -16.27 -23.22
N ARG A 311 -6.72 -16.83 -22.25
CA ARG A 311 -6.85 -16.45 -20.84
C ARG A 311 -6.34 -15.02 -20.61
N VAL A 312 -5.20 -14.65 -21.20
CA VAL A 312 -4.64 -13.30 -21.07
C VAL A 312 -5.56 -12.26 -21.70
N PHE A 313 -6.11 -12.54 -22.90
CA PHE A 313 -7.10 -11.66 -23.51
C PHE A 313 -8.36 -11.50 -22.66
N SER A 314 -8.87 -12.58 -22.07
CA SER A 314 -10.02 -12.50 -21.17
C SER A 314 -9.74 -11.61 -19.95
N GLU A 315 -8.54 -11.67 -19.36
CA GLU A 315 -8.14 -10.80 -18.25
C GLU A 315 -8.01 -9.32 -18.68
N VAL A 316 -7.52 -9.05 -19.89
CA VAL A 316 -7.40 -7.67 -20.40
C VAL A 316 -8.78 -7.09 -20.73
N LEU A 317 -9.66 -7.90 -21.34
CA LEU A 317 -11.02 -7.49 -21.71
C LEU A 317 -11.93 -7.30 -20.49
N SER A 318 -11.56 -7.78 -19.30
CA SER A 318 -12.33 -7.55 -18.07
C SER A 318 -12.02 -6.19 -17.40
N LEU A 319 -10.89 -5.55 -17.73
CA LEU A 319 -10.52 -4.22 -17.20
C LEU A 319 -11.62 -3.15 -17.37
N PRO A 320 -12.33 -3.05 -18.52
CA PRO A 320 -13.39 -2.07 -18.73
C PRO A 320 -14.68 -2.35 -17.95
N HIS A 321 -14.87 -3.56 -17.41
CA HIS A 321 -16.17 -4.04 -16.93
C HIS A 321 -16.37 -3.88 -15.40
N SER A 322 -15.51 -3.11 -14.71
CA SER A 322 -15.62 -2.94 -13.25
C SER A 322 -14.97 -1.63 -12.76
N LYS A 323 -14.66 -1.54 -11.46
CA LYS A 323 -13.92 -0.44 -10.80
C LYS A 323 -12.68 0.03 -11.56
N GLY A 324 -12.08 -0.78 -12.44
CA GLY A 324 -10.95 -0.40 -13.29
C GLY A 324 -11.28 0.74 -14.26
N LEU A 325 -12.45 0.71 -14.92
CA LEU A 325 -12.90 1.79 -15.81
C LEU A 325 -13.21 3.05 -15.01
N ASP A 326 -13.92 2.91 -13.88
CA ASP A 326 -14.23 4.05 -13.01
C ASP A 326 -12.93 4.70 -12.51
N ASN A 327 -11.97 3.91 -12.03
CA ASN A 327 -10.66 4.40 -11.61
C ASN A 327 -9.93 5.10 -12.75
N LEU A 328 -9.96 4.55 -13.98
CA LEU A 328 -9.34 5.17 -15.15
C LEU A 328 -10.05 6.48 -15.55
N ILE A 329 -11.38 6.50 -15.52
CA ILE A 329 -12.19 7.70 -15.79
C ILE A 329 -11.89 8.76 -14.73
N TYR A 330 -11.94 8.43 -13.45
CA TYR A 330 -11.57 9.34 -12.35
C TYR A 330 -10.12 9.80 -12.44
N TYR A 331 -9.23 8.92 -12.91
CA TYR A 331 -7.84 9.26 -13.16
C TYR A 331 -7.74 10.32 -14.27
N ILE A 332 -8.38 10.10 -15.43
CA ILE A 332 -8.41 11.04 -16.57
C ILE A 332 -9.07 12.37 -16.18
N LEU A 333 -10.19 12.31 -15.46
CA LEU A 333 -10.93 13.48 -15.00
C LEU A 333 -10.24 14.24 -13.85
N GLY A 334 -9.11 13.75 -13.33
CA GLY A 334 -8.42 14.39 -12.21
C GLY A 334 -9.13 14.26 -10.86
N ALA A 335 -10.23 13.52 -10.77
CA ALA A 335 -11.07 13.41 -9.56
C ALA A 335 -10.32 12.76 -8.39
N LYS A 336 -10.43 13.35 -7.19
CA LYS A 336 -9.77 12.83 -5.98
C LYS A 336 -10.23 11.40 -5.67
N PRO A 337 -9.34 10.52 -5.16
CA PRO A 337 -9.74 9.18 -4.78
C PRO A 337 -10.77 9.23 -3.65
N LEU A 338 -11.70 8.27 -3.67
CA LEU A 338 -12.67 8.09 -2.59
C LEU A 338 -11.97 7.47 -1.38
N VAL A 339 -11.52 8.32 -0.46
CA VAL A 339 -10.98 7.88 0.84
C VAL A 339 -12.07 8.00 1.90
N LYS A 340 -12.23 6.98 2.76
CA LYS A 340 -13.22 6.97 3.88
C LYS A 340 -13.13 8.27 4.68
N LYS A 341 -14.29 8.86 5.00
CA LYS A 341 -14.36 10.14 5.73
C LYS A 341 -13.83 9.98 7.16
N LEU A 342 -13.46 11.08 7.82
CA LEU A 342 -12.94 11.01 9.20
C LEU A 342 -13.98 10.47 10.21
N SER A 343 -15.26 10.64 9.90
CA SER A 343 -16.41 10.16 10.68
C SER A 343 -16.72 8.66 10.49
N GLU A 344 -16.07 8.00 9.54
CA GLU A 344 -16.19 6.56 9.22
C GLU A 344 -14.96 5.79 9.71
#